data_AF-A0A9X2MJ69-F1
#
_entry.id   AF-A0A9X2MJ69-F1
#
_cell.length_a   1.000
_cell.length_b   1.000
_cell.length_c   1.000
_cell.angle_alpha   90.00
_cell.angle_beta   90.00
_cell.angle_gamma   90.00
#
_symmetry.space_group_name_H-M   'P 1'
#
loop_
_entity.id
_entity.type
_entity.pdbx_description
1 polymer ?
#
loop_
_entity_poly.entity_id
_entity_poly.type
_entity_poly.pdbx_seq_one_letter_code
_entity_poly.pdbx_strand_id
1 'polypeptide(L)'
;MKKVISVFLIAFLTISMTGCVKNHPQDTVESYLNAIKSGELGNLDEYLLEGKEKNEEHEFILKDEFEQAMINAYSKLEYEILSTEIEGDNAKVETKIKSPDLGSAMEDTIMEVIPKLLEDAFNEAFNENAEDNFDEEATQKEIEETFINKINKDKLPMAENTVKIKLVKKDKEWLIDLDKEFSNALSGDLEKSLDGLDNIE
;
A
#
# COMPACT_ATOMS: atom_id res chain seq x y z
N MET A 1 51.20 -25.28 -19.23
CA MET A 1 50.69 -23.99 -18.71
C MET A 1 49.39 -23.57 -19.41
N LYS A 2 48.27 -24.28 -19.19
CA LYS A 2 46.95 -23.91 -19.74
C LYS A 2 45.74 -24.20 -18.82
N LYS A 3 45.96 -24.81 -17.64
CA LYS A 3 44.86 -25.15 -16.70
C LYS A 3 44.84 -24.32 -15.41
N VAL A 4 45.84 -23.46 -15.19
CA VAL A 4 45.96 -22.63 -13.97
C VAL A 4 45.37 -21.22 -14.17
N ILE A 5 45.11 -20.81 -15.42
CA ILE A 5 44.57 -19.48 -15.74
C ILE A 5 43.04 -19.43 -15.55
N SER A 6 42.35 -20.58 -15.63
CA SER A 6 40.88 -20.62 -15.55
C SER A 6 40.32 -20.50 -14.13
N VAL A 7 41.16 -20.68 -13.10
CA VAL A 7 40.73 -20.63 -11.69
C VAL A 7 40.83 -19.20 -11.13
N PHE A 8 41.67 -18.34 -11.71
CA PHE A 8 41.80 -16.93 -11.28
C PHE A 8 40.67 -16.02 -11.83
N LEU A 9 39.91 -16.47 -12.83
CA LEU A 9 38.80 -15.69 -13.40
C LEU A 9 37.48 -15.83 -12.61
N ILE A 10 37.39 -16.82 -11.70
CA ILE A 10 36.19 -17.09 -10.89
C ILE A 10 36.25 -16.37 -9.53
N ALA A 11 37.44 -15.98 -9.08
CA ALA A 11 37.63 -15.32 -7.79
C ALA A 11 37.35 -13.80 -7.79
N PHE A 12 36.98 -13.21 -8.93
CA PHE A 12 36.69 -11.77 -9.06
C PHE A 12 35.21 -11.44 -9.26
N LEU A 13 34.32 -12.43 -9.24
CA LEU A 13 32.88 -12.26 -9.47
C LEU A 13 32.04 -12.21 -8.18
N THR A 14 32.65 -12.13 -7.01
CA THR A 14 31.91 -12.02 -5.73
C THR A 14 31.92 -10.60 -5.14
N ILE A 15 32.25 -9.58 -5.93
CA ILE A 15 32.14 -8.17 -5.54
C ILE A 15 31.17 -7.49 -6.51
N SER A 16 29.89 -7.87 -6.46
CA SER A 16 28.82 -7.12 -7.13
C SER A 16 27.51 -7.31 -6.38
N MET A 17 27.53 -6.92 -5.11
CA MET A 17 26.34 -6.51 -4.37
C MET A 17 26.84 -5.67 -3.20
N THR A 18 27.46 -4.52 -3.51
CA THR A 18 27.15 -3.38 -2.66
C THR A 18 25.66 -3.16 -2.88
N GLY A 19 24.82 -3.74 -2.01
CA GLY A 19 23.48 -3.19 -1.82
C GLY A 19 23.67 -1.69 -1.75
N CYS A 20 23.02 -0.94 -2.62
CA CYS A 20 23.10 0.51 -2.58
C CYS A 20 22.75 0.89 -1.15
N VAL A 21 23.76 1.23 -0.35
CA VAL A 21 23.53 1.79 0.96
C VAL A 21 22.72 3.05 0.66
N LYS A 22 21.44 3.04 1.00
CA LYS A 22 20.54 4.19 0.83
C LYS A 22 21.05 5.25 1.78
N ASN A 23 22.05 6.00 1.32
CA ASN A 23 22.84 6.88 2.17
C ASN A 23 22.03 8.14 2.52
N HIS A 24 21.03 8.48 1.70
CA HIS A 24 20.14 9.61 1.90
C HIS A 24 18.70 9.16 2.24
N PRO A 25 17.98 9.87 3.13
CA PRO A 25 16.58 9.56 3.45
C PRO A 25 15.67 9.54 2.22
N GLN A 26 15.87 10.50 1.30
CA GLN A 26 15.17 10.58 0.03
C GLN A 26 15.25 9.27 -0.77
N ASP A 27 16.43 8.66 -0.87
CA ASP A 27 16.63 7.42 -1.64
C ASP A 27 15.75 6.28 -1.10
N THR A 28 15.50 6.27 0.21
CA THR A 28 14.63 5.29 0.87
C THR A 28 13.17 5.51 0.52
N VAL A 29 12.71 6.76 0.56
CA VAL A 29 11.34 7.13 0.14
C VAL A 29 11.11 6.80 -1.32
N GLU A 30 12.02 7.18 -2.22
CA GLU A 30 11.91 6.90 -3.65
C GLU A 30 11.84 5.40 -3.91
N SER A 31 12.72 4.63 -3.29
CA SER A 31 12.77 3.18 -3.48
C SER A 31 11.50 2.49 -2.96
N TYR A 32 10.97 2.92 -1.81
CA TYR A 32 9.71 2.40 -1.25
C TYR A 32 8.52 2.70 -2.18
N LEU A 33 8.35 3.96 -2.61
CA LEU A 33 7.26 4.35 -3.50
C LEU A 33 7.38 3.70 -4.89
N ASN A 34 8.60 3.52 -5.40
CA ASN A 34 8.85 2.82 -6.66
C ASN A 34 8.56 1.32 -6.58
N ALA A 35 8.87 0.68 -5.45
CA ALA A 35 8.52 -0.72 -5.23
C ALA A 35 7.00 -0.91 -5.24
N ILE A 36 6.24 -0.06 -4.55
CA ILE A 36 4.77 -0.05 -4.58
C ILE A 36 4.25 0.16 -6.01
N LYS A 37 4.74 1.21 -6.67
CA LYS A 37 4.35 1.54 -8.05
C LYS A 37 4.62 0.42 -9.04
N SER A 38 5.68 -0.36 -8.83
CA SER A 38 6.09 -1.44 -9.73
C SER A 38 5.49 -2.80 -9.34
N GLY A 39 4.76 -2.88 -8.22
CA GLY A 39 4.23 -4.14 -7.68
C GLY A 39 5.30 -5.05 -7.05
N GLU A 40 6.48 -4.53 -6.72
CA GLU A 40 7.56 -5.28 -6.07
C GLU A 40 7.36 -5.32 -4.54
N LEU A 41 6.24 -5.93 -4.10
CA LEU A 41 5.76 -5.81 -2.71
C LEU A 41 6.51 -6.70 -1.70
N GLY A 42 7.19 -7.76 -2.16
CA GLY A 42 7.71 -8.83 -1.29
C GLY A 42 8.76 -8.43 -0.26
N ASN A 43 9.36 -7.24 -0.36
CA ASN A 43 10.39 -6.74 0.57
C ASN A 43 10.10 -5.31 1.06
N LEU A 44 8.83 -4.86 1.06
CA LEU A 44 8.50 -3.50 1.51
C LEU A 44 8.84 -3.28 2.99
N ASP A 45 8.76 -4.32 3.81
CA ASP A 45 9.10 -4.26 5.24
C ASP A 45 10.56 -3.86 5.50
N GLU A 46 11.47 -4.13 4.55
CA GLU A 46 12.88 -3.74 4.67
C GLU A 46 13.07 -2.22 4.71
N TYR A 47 12.10 -1.46 4.20
CA TYR A 47 12.10 0.00 4.20
C TYR A 47 11.50 0.60 5.47
N LEU A 48 10.77 -0.20 6.26
CA LEU A 48 9.98 0.27 7.38
C LEU A 48 10.74 0.06 8.70
N LEU A 49 10.60 1.03 9.60
CA LEU A 49 11.15 0.94 10.94
C LEU A 49 10.55 -0.26 11.68
N GLU A 50 9.23 -0.45 11.58
CA GLU A 50 8.53 -1.57 12.20
C GLU A 50 8.98 -2.93 11.67
N GLY A 51 9.20 -3.06 10.35
CA GLY A 51 9.65 -4.32 9.73
C GLY A 51 11.05 -4.77 10.18
N LYS A 52 11.88 -3.85 10.68
CA LYS A 52 13.17 -4.17 11.30
C LYS A 52 13.07 -4.47 12.80
N GLU A 53 12.03 -3.99 13.47
CA GLU A 53 11.81 -4.19 14.91
C GLU A 53 11.02 -5.47 15.21
N LYS A 54 10.02 -5.74 14.38
CA LYS A 54 9.19 -6.95 14.43
C LYS A 54 9.76 -7.90 13.38
N ASN A 55 10.46 -8.95 13.80
CA ASN A 55 10.79 -10.09 12.92
C ASN A 55 9.50 -10.86 12.57
N GLU A 56 8.49 -10.18 12.06
CA GLU A 56 7.20 -10.75 11.67
C GLU A 56 7.14 -10.67 10.15
N GLU A 57 7.10 -11.83 9.50
CA GLU A 57 6.73 -11.91 8.09
C GLU A 57 5.25 -11.54 8.00
N HIS A 58 4.94 -10.35 7.50
CA HIS A 58 3.57 -10.01 7.14
C HIS A 58 3.23 -10.77 5.85
N GLU A 59 2.66 -11.97 5.99
CA GLU A 59 2.08 -12.69 4.87
C GLU A 59 0.79 -11.97 4.45
N PHE A 60 0.90 -11.02 3.52
CA PHE A 60 -0.25 -10.47 2.81
C PHE A 60 -0.85 -11.57 1.93
N ILE A 61 -1.75 -12.37 2.49
CA ILE A 61 -2.57 -13.30 1.70
C ILE A 61 -3.68 -12.47 1.05
N LEU A 62 -3.34 -11.81 -0.06
CA LEU A 62 -4.33 -11.23 -0.95
C LEU A 62 -4.82 -12.34 -1.89
N LYS A 63 -6.12 -12.34 -2.22
CA LYS A 63 -6.61 -13.15 -3.35
C LYS A 63 -5.98 -12.60 -4.63
N ASP A 64 -5.57 -13.49 -5.54
CA ASP A 64 -4.88 -13.13 -6.78
C ASP A 64 -5.56 -11.96 -7.52
N GLU A 65 -6.90 -11.94 -7.61
CA GLU A 65 -7.62 -10.87 -8.32
C GLU A 65 -7.54 -9.50 -7.62
N PHE A 66 -7.73 -9.47 -6.30
CA PHE A 66 -7.64 -8.24 -5.52
C PHE A 66 -6.21 -7.69 -5.54
N GLU A 67 -5.20 -8.56 -5.38
CA GLU A 67 -3.79 -8.19 -5.48
C GLU A 67 -3.48 -7.54 -6.83
N GLN A 68 -3.89 -8.19 -7.92
CA GLN A 68 -3.67 -7.65 -9.26
C GLN A 68 -4.40 -6.31 -9.47
N ALA A 69 -5.61 -6.16 -8.94
CA ALA A 69 -6.34 -4.90 -9.01
C ALA A 69 -5.60 -3.77 -8.27
N MET A 70 -5.06 -4.05 -7.08
CA MET A 70 -4.27 -3.09 -6.31
C MET A 70 -2.95 -2.73 -6.99
N ILE A 71 -2.21 -3.71 -7.51
CA ILE A 71 -0.98 -3.48 -8.30
C ILE A 71 -1.30 -2.58 -9.51
N ASN A 72 -2.37 -2.89 -10.23
CA ASN A 72 -2.78 -2.12 -11.40
C ASN A 72 -3.21 -0.69 -11.03
N ALA A 73 -3.92 -0.50 -9.91
CA ALA A 73 -4.24 0.82 -9.39
C ALA A 73 -2.97 1.61 -9.03
N TYR A 74 -2.07 1.02 -8.23
CA TYR A 74 -0.84 1.68 -7.76
C TYR A 74 0.21 1.91 -8.86
N SER A 75 0.11 1.23 -10.00
CA SER A 75 0.94 1.57 -11.18
C SER A 75 0.77 3.03 -11.64
N LYS A 76 -0.35 3.66 -11.30
CA LYS A 76 -0.70 5.06 -11.58
C LYS A 76 -0.15 6.05 -10.54
N LEU A 77 0.47 5.57 -9.46
CA LEU A 77 1.07 6.39 -8.41
C LEU A 77 2.09 7.36 -9.02
N GLU A 78 1.94 8.64 -8.70
CA GLU A 78 2.88 9.70 -9.02
C GLU A 78 3.36 10.33 -7.72
N TYR A 79 4.62 10.73 -7.66
CA TYR A 79 5.15 11.45 -6.51
C TYR A 79 6.24 12.44 -6.92
N GLU A 80 6.41 13.48 -6.11
CA GLU A 80 7.44 14.51 -6.25
C GLU A 80 8.01 14.82 -4.86
N ILE A 81 9.33 14.67 -4.70
CA ILE A 81 10.01 15.04 -3.46
C ILE A 81 10.33 16.53 -3.51
N LEU A 82 9.77 17.27 -2.55
CA LEU A 82 9.86 18.73 -2.47
C LEU A 82 11.06 19.18 -1.65
N SER A 83 11.32 18.51 -0.53
CA SER A 83 12.43 18.85 0.36
C SER A 83 12.88 17.66 1.22
N THR A 84 14.11 17.73 1.73
CA THR A 84 14.62 16.78 2.73
C THR A 84 15.33 17.56 3.84
N GLU A 85 14.90 17.35 5.07
CA GLU A 85 15.49 17.89 6.30
C GLU A 85 16.12 16.75 7.09
N ILE A 86 17.37 16.90 7.53
CA ILE A 86 18.09 15.88 8.31
C ILE A 86 18.53 16.49 9.63
N GLU A 87 18.13 15.86 10.73
CA GLU A 87 18.41 16.25 12.12
C GLU A 87 18.99 15.05 12.89
N GLY A 88 20.31 14.87 12.78
CA GLY A 88 21.01 13.74 13.39
C GLY A 88 20.57 12.41 12.78
N ASP A 89 19.97 11.55 13.61
CA ASP A 89 19.45 10.25 13.20
C ASP A 89 17.95 10.30 12.79
N ASN A 90 17.38 11.50 12.67
CA ASN A 90 16.01 11.70 12.17
C ASN A 90 16.03 12.48 10.87
N ALA A 91 15.05 12.24 10.00
CA ALA A 91 14.84 13.02 8.80
C ALA A 91 13.35 13.20 8.51
N LYS A 92 13.04 14.26 7.76
CA LYS A 92 11.72 14.51 7.17
C LYS A 92 11.88 14.74 5.68
N VAL A 93 11.18 13.95 4.89
CA VAL A 93 11.14 14.09 3.43
C VAL A 93 9.75 14.58 3.05
N GLU A 94 9.65 15.85 2.69
CA GLU A 94 8.39 16.43 2.23
C GLU A 94 8.12 15.97 0.81
N THR A 95 7.02 15.23 0.63
CA THR A 95 6.69 14.56 -0.62
C THR A 95 5.25 14.89 -0.98
N LYS A 96 5.07 15.34 -2.22
CA LYS A 96 3.77 15.42 -2.86
C LYS A 96 3.46 14.05 -3.46
N ILE A 97 2.40 13.41 -2.98
CA ILE A 97 1.97 12.08 -3.41
C ILE A 97 0.63 12.23 -4.11
N LYS A 98 0.51 11.62 -5.29
CA LYS A 98 -0.72 11.50 -6.03
C LYS A 98 -1.04 10.04 -6.26
N SER A 99 -1.93 9.51 -5.42
CA SER A 99 -2.30 8.11 -5.33
C SER A 99 -3.69 7.88 -5.93
N PRO A 100 -3.98 6.63 -6.35
CA PRO A 100 -5.36 6.16 -6.49
C PRO A 100 -6.23 6.59 -5.30
N ASP A 101 -7.36 7.25 -5.55
CA ASP A 101 -8.29 7.66 -4.51
C ASP A 101 -9.13 6.47 -4.05
N LEU A 102 -8.54 5.61 -3.22
CA LEU A 102 -9.21 4.41 -2.72
C LEU A 102 -10.30 4.77 -1.70
N GLY A 103 -10.19 5.91 -1.01
CA GLY A 103 -11.22 6.41 -0.11
C GLY A 103 -12.53 6.67 -0.86
N SER A 104 -12.49 7.47 -1.91
CA SER A 104 -13.67 7.71 -2.76
C SER A 104 -14.18 6.42 -3.41
N ALA A 105 -13.29 5.51 -3.83
CA ALA A 105 -13.71 4.22 -4.39
C ALA A 105 -14.43 3.34 -3.35
N MET A 106 -14.00 3.37 -2.08
CA MET A 106 -14.64 2.66 -0.99
C MET A 106 -15.99 3.29 -0.61
N GLU A 107 -16.05 4.62 -0.47
CA GLU A 107 -17.30 5.34 -0.24
C GLU A 107 -18.33 5.03 -1.33
N ASP A 108 -17.94 5.10 -2.60
CA ASP A 108 -18.79 4.75 -3.74
C ASP A 108 -19.22 3.28 -3.72
N THR A 109 -18.40 2.38 -3.17
CA THR A 109 -18.74 0.95 -3.01
C THR A 109 -19.82 0.79 -1.97
N ILE A 110 -19.65 1.41 -0.82
CA ILE A 110 -20.60 1.38 0.28
C ILE A 110 -21.93 2.00 -0.15
N MET A 111 -21.91 3.14 -0.85
CA MET A 111 -23.13 3.79 -1.37
C MET A 111 -23.88 2.92 -2.39
N GLU A 112 -23.20 1.99 -3.06
CA GLU A 112 -23.81 1.08 -4.04
C GLU A 112 -24.35 -0.20 -3.38
N VAL A 113 -23.65 -0.72 -2.37
CA VAL A 113 -24.00 -1.99 -1.71
C VAL A 113 -25.03 -1.79 -0.61
N ILE A 114 -24.91 -0.76 0.24
CA ILE A 114 -25.84 -0.54 1.37
C ILE A 114 -27.32 -0.51 0.93
N PRO A 115 -27.72 0.21 -0.13
CA PRO A 115 -29.13 0.24 -0.54
C PRO A 115 -29.69 -1.14 -0.89
N LYS A 116 -28.87 -2.03 -1.47
CA LYS A 116 -29.28 -3.40 -1.80
C LYS A 116 -29.48 -4.22 -0.53
N LEU A 117 -28.54 -4.12 0.42
CA LEU A 117 -28.67 -4.78 1.72
C LEU A 117 -29.92 -4.32 2.48
N LEU A 118 -30.25 -3.03 2.42
CA LEU A 118 -31.47 -2.50 3.02
C LEU A 118 -32.74 -2.97 2.30
N GLU A 119 -32.71 -3.09 0.97
CA GLU A 119 -33.82 -3.65 0.18
C GLU A 119 -34.04 -5.12 0.52
N ASP A 120 -32.98 -5.92 0.61
CA ASP A 120 -33.04 -7.33 0.97
C ASP A 120 -33.59 -7.53 2.40
N ALA A 121 -33.06 -6.78 3.37
CA ALA A 121 -33.56 -6.80 4.75
C ALA A 121 -35.03 -6.36 4.84
N PHE A 122 -35.45 -5.37 4.05
CA PHE A 122 -36.86 -4.95 3.99
C PHE A 122 -37.73 -6.06 3.39
N ASN A 123 -37.30 -6.71 2.31
CA ASN A 123 -38.04 -7.80 1.67
C ASN A 123 -38.19 -9.01 2.61
N GLU A 124 -37.16 -9.34 3.39
CA GLU A 124 -37.23 -10.38 4.43
C GLU A 124 -38.22 -10.01 5.54
N ALA A 125 -38.17 -8.78 6.05
CA ALA A 125 -39.06 -8.33 7.12
C ALA A 125 -40.55 -8.38 6.76
N PHE A 126 -40.90 -8.24 5.48
CA PHE A 126 -42.29 -8.29 4.99
C PHE A 126 -42.72 -9.68 4.49
N ASN A 127 -41.84 -10.68 4.51
CA ASN A 127 -42.15 -12.04 4.11
C ASN A 127 -42.36 -12.93 5.35
N GLU A 128 -43.62 -13.29 5.63
CA GLU A 128 -43.99 -14.12 6.80
C GLU A 128 -43.33 -15.52 6.83
N ASN A 129 -42.72 -15.95 5.72
CA ASN A 129 -41.97 -17.21 5.61
C ASN A 129 -40.47 -17.00 5.34
N ALA A 130 -39.93 -15.79 5.50
CA ALA A 130 -38.48 -15.58 5.41
C ALA A 130 -37.78 -16.27 6.57
N GLU A 131 -36.87 -17.18 6.24
CA GLU A 131 -35.82 -17.60 7.17
C GLU A 131 -34.74 -16.51 7.15
N ASP A 132 -34.15 -16.23 8.32
CA ASP A 132 -33.04 -15.29 8.49
C ASP A 132 -31.85 -15.82 7.68
N ASN A 133 -31.61 -15.25 6.50
CA ASN A 133 -30.65 -15.74 5.51
C ASN A 133 -29.60 -14.69 5.18
N PHE A 134 -29.31 -13.77 6.11
CA PHE A 134 -28.23 -12.80 5.92
C PHE A 134 -26.90 -13.54 5.73
N ASP A 135 -26.43 -13.54 4.49
CA ASP A 135 -25.19 -14.18 4.08
C ASP A 135 -24.06 -13.15 4.13
N GLU A 136 -23.36 -13.14 5.26
CA GLU A 136 -22.19 -12.30 5.50
C GLU A 136 -21.10 -12.52 4.44
N GLU A 137 -20.89 -13.76 4.00
CA GLU A 137 -19.85 -14.11 3.02
C GLU A 137 -20.22 -13.58 1.62
N ALA A 138 -21.49 -13.72 1.21
CA ALA A 138 -21.98 -13.15 -0.03
C ALA A 138 -21.89 -11.61 -0.02
N THR A 139 -22.24 -10.97 1.10
CA THR A 139 -22.14 -9.51 1.27
C THR A 139 -20.69 -9.04 1.17
N GLN A 140 -19.77 -9.69 1.88
CA GLN A 140 -18.35 -9.36 1.83
C GLN A 140 -17.79 -9.50 0.40
N LYS A 141 -18.20 -10.57 -0.30
CA LYS A 141 -17.80 -10.80 -1.68
C LYS A 141 -18.35 -9.73 -2.62
N GLU A 142 -19.59 -9.28 -2.45
CA GLU A 142 -20.16 -8.20 -3.26
C GLU A 142 -19.42 -6.87 -3.05
N ILE A 143 -19.06 -6.55 -1.80
CA ILE A 143 -18.24 -5.37 -1.48
C ILE A 143 -16.88 -5.47 -2.16
N GLU A 144 -16.20 -6.62 -2.04
CA GLU A 144 -14.89 -6.85 -2.64
C GLU A 144 -14.93 -6.73 -4.18
N GLU A 145 -15.86 -7.41 -4.84
CA GLU A 145 -16.03 -7.36 -6.30
C GLU A 145 -16.40 -5.95 -6.79
N THR A 146 -17.28 -5.25 -6.07
CA THR A 146 -17.69 -3.88 -6.42
C THR A 146 -16.49 -2.92 -6.29
N PHE A 147 -15.69 -3.06 -5.23
CA PHE A 147 -14.49 -2.27 -5.03
C PHE A 147 -13.43 -2.55 -6.11
N ILE A 148 -13.12 -3.83 -6.38
CA ILE A 148 -12.22 -4.27 -7.46
C ILE A 148 -12.63 -3.64 -8.79
N ASN A 149 -13.93 -3.71 -9.13
CA ASN A 149 -14.48 -3.13 -10.35
C ASN A 149 -14.31 -1.61 -10.44
N LYS A 150 -14.34 -0.88 -9.31
CA LYS A 150 -14.10 0.56 -9.28
C LYS A 150 -12.62 0.87 -9.48
N ILE A 151 -11.71 0.17 -8.81
CA ILE A 151 -10.27 0.45 -8.86
C ILE A 151 -9.60 -0.01 -10.17
N ASN A 152 -10.17 -1.01 -10.85
CA ASN A 152 -9.68 -1.48 -12.15
C ASN A 152 -10.07 -0.59 -13.34
N LYS A 153 -10.84 0.49 -13.13
CA LYS A 153 -11.21 1.41 -14.23
C LYS A 153 -9.96 2.10 -14.80
N ASP A 154 -9.94 2.28 -16.12
CA ASP A 154 -8.88 3.01 -16.83
C ASP A 154 -8.65 4.41 -16.24
N LYS A 155 -9.75 5.09 -15.89
CA LYS A 155 -9.75 6.39 -15.23
C LYS A 155 -10.21 6.23 -13.80
N LEU A 156 -9.24 6.05 -12.92
CA LEU A 156 -9.45 6.07 -11.48
C LEU A 156 -9.29 7.52 -10.98
N PRO A 157 -10.17 8.02 -10.10
CA PRO A 157 -9.91 9.26 -9.39
C PRO A 157 -8.58 9.18 -8.64
N MET A 158 -7.90 10.30 -8.52
CA MET A 158 -6.59 10.39 -7.88
C MET A 158 -6.68 11.42 -6.76
N ALA A 159 -6.20 11.06 -5.57
CA ALA A 159 -6.05 11.97 -4.44
C ALA A 159 -4.64 12.55 -4.46
N GLU A 160 -4.50 13.84 -4.16
CA GLU A 160 -3.20 14.53 -4.13
C GLU A 160 -2.96 15.10 -2.72
N ASN A 161 -1.93 14.61 -2.05
CA ASN A 161 -1.60 14.94 -0.68
C ASN A 161 -0.11 15.28 -0.54
N THR A 162 0.21 16.37 0.16
CA THR A 162 1.60 16.71 0.51
C THR A 162 1.85 16.32 1.97
N VAL A 163 2.79 15.42 2.21
CA VAL A 163 3.10 14.86 3.53
C VAL A 163 4.57 14.98 3.88
N LYS A 164 4.87 15.01 5.17
CA LYS A 164 6.26 14.98 5.69
C LYS A 164 6.58 13.59 6.20
N ILE A 165 7.14 12.76 5.33
CA ILE A 165 7.48 11.37 5.63
C ILE A 165 8.64 11.38 6.63
N LYS A 166 8.44 10.73 7.78
CA LYS A 166 9.43 10.63 8.85
C LYS A 166 10.34 9.44 8.59
N LEU A 167 11.63 9.62 8.81
CA LEU A 167 12.61 8.54 8.76
C LEU A 167 13.52 8.57 9.98
N VAL A 168 13.91 7.37 10.42
CA VAL A 168 14.88 7.16 11.50
C VAL A 168 16.06 6.36 10.95
N LYS A 169 17.28 6.76 11.35
CA LYS A 169 18.50 6.04 10.99
C LYS A 169 18.79 4.94 12.01
N LYS A 170 18.81 3.68 11.57
CA LYS A 170 19.21 2.53 12.38
C LYS A 170 20.19 1.66 11.59
N ASP A 171 21.25 1.19 12.26
CA ASP A 171 22.28 0.34 11.64
C ASP A 171 22.86 0.90 10.32
N LYS A 172 22.93 2.23 10.22
CA LYS A 172 23.36 3.02 9.05
C LYS A 172 22.38 3.04 7.87
N GLU A 173 21.20 2.46 8.03
CA GLU A 173 20.09 2.51 7.07
C GLU A 173 19.06 3.54 7.52
N TRP A 174 18.47 4.25 6.56
CA TRP A 174 17.28 5.06 6.81
C TRP A 174 16.05 4.18 6.68
N LEU A 175 15.14 4.27 7.64
CA LEU A 175 13.91 3.51 7.69
C LEU A 175 12.74 4.47 7.83
N ILE A 176 11.66 4.21 7.10
CA ILE A 176 10.44 4.99 7.17
C ILE A 176 9.73 4.66 8.48
N ASP A 177 9.44 5.70 9.25
CA ASP A 177 8.56 5.67 10.40
C ASP A 177 7.14 5.95 9.89
N LEU A 178 6.39 4.87 9.62
CA LEU A 178 5.08 4.92 8.98
C LEU A 178 4.08 5.57 9.93
N ASP A 179 3.53 6.72 9.55
CA ASP A 179 2.48 7.40 10.31
C ASP A 179 1.17 7.49 9.52
N LYS A 180 0.10 7.85 10.22
CA LYS A 180 -1.26 7.94 9.66
C LYS A 180 -1.34 8.91 8.47
N GLU A 181 -0.60 10.03 8.50
CA GLU A 181 -0.63 10.99 7.40
C GLU A 181 -0.02 10.38 6.13
N PHE A 182 1.12 9.71 6.26
CA PHE A 182 1.75 9.04 5.12
C PHE A 182 0.92 7.86 4.61
N SER A 183 0.38 7.02 5.51
CA SER A 183 -0.49 5.89 5.13
C SER A 183 -1.77 6.36 4.44
N ASN A 184 -2.41 7.42 4.93
CA ASN A 184 -3.58 8.01 4.29
C ASN A 184 -3.25 8.62 2.92
N ALA A 185 -2.12 9.34 2.78
CA ALA A 185 -1.70 9.87 1.50
C ALA A 185 -1.38 8.77 0.48
N LEU A 186 -0.76 7.67 0.92
CA LEU A 186 -0.44 6.53 0.07
C LEU A 186 -1.70 5.75 -0.35
N SER A 187 -2.65 5.57 0.55
CA SER A 187 -3.93 4.90 0.26
C SER A 187 -4.95 5.78 -0.45
N GLY A 188 -4.66 7.07 -0.64
CA GLY A 188 -5.57 8.01 -1.29
C GLY A 188 -6.87 8.19 -0.51
N ASP A 189 -6.71 8.67 0.73
CA ASP A 189 -7.78 9.02 1.65
C ASP A 189 -8.63 7.86 2.20
N LEU A 190 -8.22 6.60 1.97
CA LEU A 190 -8.95 5.42 2.47
C LEU A 190 -9.08 5.39 3.99
N GLU A 191 -8.00 5.61 4.73
CA GLU A 191 -8.04 5.60 6.20
C GLU A 191 -9.03 6.65 6.74
N LYS A 192 -9.01 7.84 6.15
CA LYS A 192 -9.93 8.92 6.49
C LYS A 192 -11.38 8.57 6.17
N SER A 193 -11.64 7.92 5.03
CA SER A 193 -12.98 7.44 4.67
C SER A 193 -13.49 6.38 5.65
N LEU A 194 -12.64 5.44 6.06
CA LEU A 194 -12.99 4.40 7.04
C LEU A 194 -13.25 4.98 8.44
N ASP A 195 -12.40 5.89 8.92
CA ASP A 195 -12.65 6.62 10.17
C ASP A 195 -14.02 7.33 10.13
N GLY A 196 -14.40 7.88 8.97
CA GLY A 196 -15.68 8.55 8.79
C GLY A 196 -16.87 7.64 9.02
N LEU A 197 -16.76 6.35 8.70
CA LEU A 197 -17.80 5.34 8.90
C LEU A 197 -17.91 4.93 10.37
N ASP A 198 -16.77 4.74 11.05
CA ASP A 198 -16.72 4.38 12.47
C ASP A 198 -17.36 5.46 13.37
N ASN A 199 -17.35 6.73 12.91
CA ASN A 199 -17.96 7.84 13.63
C ASN A 199 -19.49 7.97 13.44
N ILE A 200 -20.14 7.04 12.73
CA ILE A 200 -21.60 7.03 12.50
C ILE A 200 -22.35 6.22 13.61
N GLU A 201 -21.64 5.71 14.63
CA GLU A 201 -22.24 5.08 15.83
C GLU A 201 -23.05 6.02 16.74
#